data_AF-A0A950E5G3-F1
#
_entry.id   AF-A0A950E5G3-F1
#
_cell.length_a   1.000
_cell.length_b   1.000
_cell.length_c   1.000
_cell.angle_alpha   90.00
_cell.angle_beta   90.00
_cell.angle_gamma   90.00
#
_symmetry.space_group_name_H-M   'P 1'
#
loop_
_entity.id
_entity.type
_entity.pdbx_description
1 polymer ?
#
loop_
_entity_poly.entity_id
_entity_poly.type
_entity_poly.pdbx_seq_one_letter_code
_entity_poly.pdbx_strand_id
1 'polypeptide(L)'
;FDDAAAGTGRDPPHRPGGDRSARGARPRARQWTRAELTGGHPPGVARVCGKPPSSRRDPGRDGGDPPRRGRAGEFFPEPLPPPCEVTAMPTVVASSGTPPHYTPPRLDGGRSGTFWFNLERPTAGTGWDLEVVAFHEGVPGHHLQLSRIQMLDDLPPMQRQRSLAVFSEGWGLYAEQLAEEMDLYSGTEGLIGAVTASLHRAARLVVDTGLHQMGWSREQARQFLVDHVPMPEAFLASEIDRYIVMPGQALSYLIGKRELLGLRDEAIGRLGPSFTVPGFHAAVLDSGSLPMPVLAGKIRRWSGSG
;
A
#
# COMPACT_ATOMS: atom_id res chain seq x y z
N PHE A 1 -23.77 46.74 -21.93
CA PHE A 1 -24.93 45.85 -22.03
C PHE A 1 -25.03 45.14 -20.69
N ASP A 2 -25.33 45.87 -19.61
CA ASP A 2 -26.68 46.27 -19.17
C ASP A 2 -27.57 45.04 -18.96
N ASP A 3 -28.24 44.79 -17.84
CA ASP A 3 -28.50 45.58 -16.63
C ASP A 3 -29.01 44.61 -15.54
N ALA A 4 -29.13 45.12 -14.32
CA ALA A 4 -29.52 44.43 -13.09
C ALA A 4 -31.01 44.00 -13.00
N ALA A 5 -31.30 43.05 -12.11
CA ALA A 5 -32.53 43.06 -11.29
C ALA A 5 -32.39 42.19 -10.04
N ALA A 6 -32.87 42.72 -8.92
CA ALA A 6 -32.78 42.21 -7.56
C ALA A 6 -34.14 41.70 -7.03
N GLY A 7 -34.11 41.00 -5.89
CA GLY A 7 -35.26 40.75 -5.00
C GLY A 7 -35.77 39.31 -5.05
N THR A 8 -36.18 38.63 -3.97
CA THR A 8 -36.54 38.99 -2.58
C THR A 8 -36.58 37.69 -1.78
N GLY A 9 -36.18 37.72 -0.50
CA GLY A 9 -36.24 36.56 0.39
C GLY A 9 -37.65 36.18 0.85
N ARG A 10 -37.78 34.94 1.35
CA ARG A 10 -38.76 34.48 2.35
C ARG A 10 -38.28 33.15 2.96
N ASP A 11 -38.16 33.16 4.29
CA ASP A 11 -37.87 32.01 5.15
C ASP A 11 -39.07 31.05 5.31
N PRO A 12 -38.87 29.82 5.84
CA PRO A 12 -39.69 28.64 5.57
C PRO A 12 -40.80 28.40 6.62
N PRO A 13 -41.80 27.53 6.35
CA PRO A 13 -42.77 27.14 7.35
C PRO A 13 -42.32 25.97 8.24
N HIS A 14 -42.69 26.10 9.51
CA HIS A 14 -42.47 25.21 10.66
C HIS A 14 -43.03 23.77 10.53
N ARG A 15 -42.36 22.84 11.22
CA ARG A 15 -42.82 21.48 11.59
C ARG A 15 -43.86 21.48 12.72
N PRO A 16 -44.70 20.44 12.84
CA PRO A 16 -45.19 19.93 14.11
C PRO A 16 -44.44 18.64 14.53
N GLY A 17 -44.35 18.43 15.85
CA GLY A 17 -43.48 17.43 16.48
C GLY A 17 -44.14 16.12 16.96
N GLY A 18 -43.32 15.33 17.66
CA GLY A 18 -43.56 13.99 18.21
C GLY A 18 -42.45 13.05 17.73
N ASP A 19 -41.70 12.29 18.51
CA ASP A 19 -41.72 11.94 19.93
C ASP A 19 -40.28 11.54 20.34
N ARG A 20 -39.90 11.78 21.59
CA ARG A 20 -38.56 11.51 22.15
C ARG A 20 -38.57 10.20 22.94
N SER A 21 -38.08 9.10 22.37
CA SER A 21 -37.43 8.04 23.18
C SER A 21 -36.67 7.01 22.33
N ALA A 22 -35.36 7.23 22.17
CA ALA A 22 -34.37 6.16 21.98
C ALA A 22 -32.97 6.74 22.13
N ARG A 23 -32.50 6.95 23.37
CA ARG A 23 -31.08 7.22 23.64
C ARG A 23 -30.31 5.91 23.53
N GLY A 24 -29.88 5.58 22.32
CA GLY A 24 -28.82 4.57 22.11
C GLY A 24 -27.49 5.15 22.56
N ALA A 25 -26.84 4.50 23.52
CA ALA A 25 -25.53 4.88 24.03
C ALA A 25 -24.49 4.89 22.90
N ARG A 26 -23.83 6.03 22.68
CA ARG A 26 -22.63 6.10 21.83
C ARG A 26 -21.49 5.35 22.55
N PRO A 27 -20.77 4.42 21.88
CA PRO A 27 -19.59 3.82 22.49
C PRO A 27 -18.54 4.91 22.70
N ARG A 28 -18.10 5.09 23.95
CA ARG A 28 -16.99 5.98 24.27
C ARG A 28 -15.71 5.40 23.67
N ALA A 29 -15.05 6.16 22.81
CA ALA A 29 -13.69 5.86 22.38
C ALA A 29 -12.79 5.76 23.63
N ARG A 30 -12.12 4.61 23.80
CA ARG A 30 -11.07 4.44 24.82
C ARG A 30 -9.91 5.36 24.45
N GLN A 31 -9.51 6.24 25.37
CA GLN A 31 -8.24 6.95 25.30
C GLN A 31 -7.15 6.00 25.81
N TRP A 32 -6.21 5.64 24.93
CA TRP A 32 -5.00 4.92 25.30
C TRP A 32 -4.08 5.87 26.08
N THR A 33 -3.52 5.38 27.20
CA THR A 33 -2.62 6.16 28.04
C THR A 33 -1.18 6.10 27.49
N ARG A 34 -0.38 7.14 27.79
CA ARG A 34 1.03 7.27 27.34
C ARG A 34 1.90 6.04 27.67
N ALA A 35 1.54 5.27 28.71
CA ALA A 35 2.24 4.05 29.11
C ALA A 35 1.98 2.85 28.16
N GLU A 36 0.82 2.79 27.50
CA GLU A 36 0.46 1.74 26.54
C GLU A 36 1.15 1.93 25.18
N LEU A 37 1.57 3.16 24.86
CA LEU A 37 2.30 3.50 23.63
C LEU A 37 3.82 3.27 23.74
N THR A 38 4.36 3.21 24.97
CA THR A 38 5.81 3.05 25.21
C THR A 38 6.22 1.62 25.57
N GLY A 39 5.26 0.72 25.74
CA GLY A 39 5.49 -0.65 26.18
C GLY A 39 5.32 -1.69 25.07
N GLY A 40 6.42 -2.05 24.42
CA GLY A 40 6.47 -3.21 23.54
C GLY A 40 6.23 -2.89 22.06
N HIS A 41 7.01 -3.54 21.20
CA HIS A 41 6.89 -3.43 19.75
C HIS A 41 5.43 -3.60 19.29
N PRO A 42 4.97 -2.88 18.26
CA PRO A 42 3.65 -3.11 17.69
C PRO A 42 3.53 -4.59 17.27
N PRO A 43 2.47 -5.30 17.70
CA PRO A 43 2.27 -6.69 17.33
C PRO A 43 1.92 -6.74 15.84
N GLY A 44 2.85 -7.21 15.02
CA GLY A 44 2.64 -7.43 13.58
C GLY A 44 3.92 -7.27 12.75
N VAL A 45 4.75 -6.27 13.04
CA VAL A 45 5.91 -5.93 12.20
C VAL A 45 7.13 -6.84 12.48
N ALA A 46 7.25 -7.36 13.70
CA ALA A 46 8.39 -8.20 14.10
C ALA A 46 8.29 -9.68 13.67
N ARG A 47 7.21 -10.10 12.99
CA ARG A 47 6.94 -11.53 12.72
C ARG A 47 7.39 -12.02 11.34
N VAL A 48 7.75 -11.12 10.42
CA VAL A 48 8.30 -11.45 9.09
C VAL A 48 9.84 -11.29 9.05
N CYS A 49 10.40 -10.38 9.84
CA CYS A 49 11.85 -10.12 9.87
C CYS A 49 12.48 -10.91 11.03
N GLY A 50 13.21 -11.99 10.71
CA GLY A 50 13.78 -12.91 11.69
C GLY A 50 14.62 -12.22 12.78
N LYS A 51 14.25 -12.42 14.05
CA LYS A 51 15.16 -12.15 15.18
C LYS A 51 16.15 -13.31 15.37
N PRO A 52 17.42 -13.04 15.71
CA PRO A 52 18.33 -14.06 16.23
C PRO A 52 17.91 -14.51 17.64
N PRO A 53 18.33 -15.69 18.14
CA PRO A 53 17.77 -16.26 19.34
C PRO A 53 18.31 -15.55 20.59
N SER A 54 17.42 -14.94 21.37
CA SER A 54 17.68 -14.65 22.79
C SER A 54 16.61 -15.34 23.63
N SER A 55 17.09 -16.17 24.55
CA SER A 55 16.35 -17.07 25.42
C SER A 55 15.41 -16.34 26.40
N ARG A 56 14.15 -16.78 26.42
CA ARG A 56 13.30 -17.05 27.60
C ARG A 56 11.88 -17.38 27.12
N ARG A 57 11.42 -18.61 27.39
CA ARG A 57 10.03 -19.04 27.16
C ARG A 57 9.18 -18.54 28.31
N ASP A 58 8.03 -17.97 28.00
CA ASP A 58 6.94 -17.73 28.95
C ASP A 58 5.75 -18.62 28.51
N PRO A 59 5.23 -19.55 29.34
CA PRO A 59 4.18 -20.46 28.94
C PRO A 59 2.80 -19.88 29.30
N GLY A 60 2.02 -19.46 28.30
CA GLY A 60 0.61 -19.14 28.55
C GLY A 60 -0.04 -18.19 27.54
N ARG A 61 -0.28 -18.65 26.32
CA ARG A 61 -1.39 -18.19 25.45
C ARG A 61 -1.47 -19.10 24.21
N ASP A 62 -2.28 -20.15 24.31
CA ASP A 62 -2.72 -20.94 23.16
C ASP A 62 -3.91 -20.27 22.49
N GLY A 63 -3.92 -20.27 21.14
CA GLY A 63 -5.11 -19.89 20.35
C GLY A 63 -4.88 -19.25 18.99
N GLY A 64 -3.68 -19.30 18.41
CA GLY A 64 -3.44 -18.90 17.02
C GLY A 64 -2.38 -19.79 16.40
N ASP A 65 -2.66 -20.34 15.22
CA ASP A 65 -1.70 -21.11 14.43
C ASP A 65 -0.39 -20.30 14.31
N PRO A 66 0.80 -20.88 14.54
CA PRO A 66 2.04 -20.14 14.40
C PRO A 66 2.19 -19.65 12.95
N PRO A 67 2.68 -18.42 12.70
CA PRO A 67 2.89 -17.93 11.35
C PRO A 67 3.83 -18.86 10.59
N ARG A 68 3.38 -19.31 9.41
CA ARG A 68 4.04 -20.31 8.56
C ARG A 68 5.33 -19.73 7.96
N ARG A 69 6.43 -19.82 8.71
CA ARG A 69 7.78 -19.65 8.15
C ARG A 69 8.02 -20.74 7.09
N GLY A 70 8.46 -20.37 5.89
CA GLY A 70 9.00 -21.32 4.90
C GLY A 70 8.29 -21.47 3.56
N ARG A 71 7.24 -20.67 3.26
CA ARG A 71 6.51 -20.76 1.97
C ARG A 71 6.98 -19.79 0.88
N ALA A 72 8.01 -18.99 1.14
CA ALA A 72 8.46 -17.97 0.19
C ALA A 72 8.83 -18.54 -1.19
N GLY A 73 9.40 -19.76 -1.25
CA GLY A 73 9.71 -20.45 -2.51
C GLY A 73 8.49 -20.90 -3.32
N GLU A 74 7.28 -20.93 -2.73
CA GLU A 74 6.05 -21.16 -3.50
C GLU A 74 5.62 -19.93 -4.29
N PHE A 75 6.11 -18.75 -3.91
CA PHE A 75 5.71 -17.48 -4.50
C PHE A 75 6.87 -16.79 -5.21
N PHE A 76 8.11 -16.93 -4.78
CA PHE A 76 9.24 -16.16 -5.30
C PHE A 76 10.37 -17.05 -5.79
N PRO A 77 11.07 -16.61 -6.85
CA PRO A 77 12.28 -17.26 -7.29
C PRO A 77 13.42 -17.10 -6.27
N GLU A 78 14.16 -18.17 -6.03
CA GLU A 78 15.41 -18.11 -5.29
C GLU A 78 16.54 -17.48 -6.13
N PRO A 79 17.60 -16.92 -5.50
CA PRO A 79 17.70 -16.68 -4.07
C PRO A 79 16.80 -15.52 -3.60
N LEU A 80 16.24 -15.64 -2.39
CA LEU A 80 15.53 -14.53 -1.75
C LEU A 80 16.51 -13.41 -1.32
N PRO A 81 16.06 -12.14 -1.31
CA PRO A 81 16.86 -11.06 -0.77
C PRO A 81 17.18 -11.21 0.73
N PRO A 82 18.25 -10.55 1.23
CA PRO A 82 18.52 -10.45 2.65
C PRO A 82 17.32 -9.87 3.41
N PRO A 83 17.16 -10.17 4.72
CA PRO A 83 16.03 -9.67 5.50
C PRO A 83 15.87 -8.15 5.46
N CYS A 84 14.62 -7.68 5.42
CA CYS A 84 14.30 -6.26 5.50
C CYS A 84 14.65 -5.70 6.88
N GLU A 85 15.43 -4.62 6.91
CA GLU A 85 15.66 -3.87 8.13
C GLU A 85 14.46 -2.95 8.39
N VAL A 86 13.92 -2.96 9.61
CA VAL A 86 12.83 -2.07 10.01
C VAL A 86 13.36 -1.08 11.03
N THR A 87 13.34 0.19 10.68
CA THR A 87 13.96 1.26 11.47
C THR A 87 12.97 2.39 11.70
N ALA A 88 12.87 2.85 12.95
CA ALA A 88 12.06 4.02 13.26
C ALA A 88 12.64 5.27 12.59
N MET A 89 11.79 6.10 12.02
CA MET A 89 12.21 7.38 11.45
C MET A 89 12.82 8.28 12.52
N PRO A 90 13.85 9.08 12.19
CA PRO A 90 14.27 10.19 13.05
C PRO A 90 13.08 11.09 13.37
N THR A 91 12.99 11.57 14.61
CA THR A 91 11.83 12.35 15.11
C THR A 91 11.49 13.55 14.24
N VAL A 92 12.50 14.25 13.69
CA VAL A 92 12.28 15.39 12.77
C VAL A 92 11.56 14.99 11.48
N VAL A 93 11.82 13.78 10.97
CA VAL A 93 11.18 13.24 9.76
C VAL A 93 9.78 12.67 10.09
N ALA A 94 9.64 12.05 11.26
CA ALA A 94 8.36 11.52 11.72
C ALA A 94 7.33 12.64 11.92
N SER A 95 7.74 13.70 12.63
CA SER A 95 6.89 14.86 12.96
C SER A 95 6.53 15.74 11.75
N SER A 96 7.31 15.71 10.66
CA SER A 96 6.92 16.35 9.40
C SER A 96 5.76 15.65 8.71
N GLY A 97 5.35 14.47 9.18
CA GLY A 97 4.26 13.68 8.63
C GLY A 97 4.66 12.81 7.45
N THR A 98 5.96 12.52 7.28
CA THR A 98 6.44 11.62 6.24
C THR A 98 5.80 10.23 6.40
N PRO A 99 5.14 9.69 5.36
CA PRO A 99 4.55 8.36 5.45
C PRO A 99 5.64 7.28 5.55
N PRO A 100 5.34 6.13 6.17
CA PRO A 100 6.22 4.97 6.12
C PRO A 100 6.66 4.67 4.69
N HIS A 101 7.92 4.36 4.48
CA HIS A 101 8.48 4.16 3.15
C HIS A 101 9.70 3.25 3.18
N TYR A 102 9.97 2.60 2.06
CA TYR A 102 11.13 1.77 1.86
C TYR A 102 12.26 2.48 1.10
N THR A 103 13.50 2.18 1.48
CA THR A 103 14.70 2.60 0.75
C THR A 103 15.55 1.39 0.36
N PRO A 104 15.95 1.25 -0.92
CA PRO A 104 16.75 0.13 -1.37
C PRO A 104 18.12 0.08 -0.68
N PRO A 105 18.77 -1.10 -0.64
CA PRO A 105 20.14 -1.21 -0.17
C PRO A 105 21.04 -0.34 -1.05
N ARG A 106 22.07 0.26 -0.45
CA ARG A 106 23.08 1.00 -1.21
C ARG A 106 23.92 0.02 -2.02
N LEU A 107 24.28 0.39 -3.25
CA LEU A 107 25.17 -0.41 -4.11
C LEU A 107 26.55 -0.65 -3.51
N ASP A 108 27.02 0.26 -2.64
CA ASP A 108 28.31 0.12 -1.95
C ASP A 108 28.24 -0.76 -0.69
N GLY A 109 27.07 -1.33 -0.38
CA GLY A 109 26.86 -2.17 0.80
C GLY A 109 26.79 -1.41 2.13
N GLY A 110 26.92 -0.08 2.13
CA GLY A 110 26.99 0.72 3.37
C GLY A 110 25.66 0.86 4.13
N ARG A 111 24.53 0.49 3.51
CA ARG A 111 23.21 0.45 4.15
C ARG A 111 22.37 -0.68 3.55
N SER A 112 21.73 -1.46 4.41
CA SER A 112 20.80 -2.51 4.00
C SER A 112 19.50 -1.91 3.41
N GLY A 113 18.64 -2.75 2.84
CA GLY A 113 17.30 -2.32 2.47
C GLY A 113 16.47 -2.01 3.71
N THR A 114 16.04 -0.76 3.87
CA THR A 114 15.43 -0.28 5.12
C THR A 114 14.00 0.17 4.89
N PHE A 115 13.06 -0.43 5.61
CA PHE A 115 11.71 0.06 5.83
C PHE A 115 11.71 1.06 6.99
N TRP A 116 11.49 2.33 6.65
CA TRP A 116 11.39 3.42 7.62
C TRP A 116 9.98 3.52 8.15
N PHE A 117 9.82 3.36 9.46
CA PHE A 117 8.53 3.34 10.12
C PHE A 117 8.29 4.64 10.90
N ASN A 118 7.19 5.32 10.64
CA ASN A 118 6.81 6.53 11.37
C ASN A 118 6.05 6.17 12.65
N LEU A 119 6.66 6.33 13.82
CA LEU A 119 6.02 5.99 15.10
C LEU A 119 4.95 7.01 15.54
N GLU A 120 4.95 8.22 14.99
CA GLU A 120 3.96 9.26 15.32
C GLU A 120 2.72 9.16 14.43
N ARG A 121 2.92 8.80 13.16
CA ARG A 121 1.86 8.60 12.16
C ARG A 121 2.14 7.29 11.39
N PRO A 122 1.86 6.13 12.00
CA PRO A 122 2.24 4.83 11.45
C PRO A 122 1.49 4.48 10.17
N THR A 123 0.31 5.06 9.95
CA THR A 123 -0.48 4.87 8.75
C THR A 123 -1.31 6.12 8.44
N ALA A 124 -1.90 6.15 7.24
CA ALA A 124 -2.81 7.22 6.83
C ALA A 124 -4.23 7.04 7.38
N GLY A 125 -4.63 5.80 7.64
CA GLY A 125 -5.93 5.43 8.17
C GLY A 125 -6.00 5.47 9.69
N THR A 126 -6.82 4.58 10.24
CA THR A 126 -7.08 4.48 11.69
C THR A 126 -6.26 3.37 12.37
N GLY A 127 -5.21 2.87 11.71
CA GLY A 127 -4.29 1.84 12.21
C GLY A 127 -4.55 0.42 11.71
N TRP A 128 -5.76 0.13 11.19
CA TRP A 128 -6.07 -1.17 10.58
C TRP A 128 -5.28 -1.43 9.29
N ASP A 129 -4.83 -0.36 8.64
CA ASP A 129 -4.04 -0.37 7.43
C ASP A 129 -2.54 -0.63 7.67
N LEU A 130 -2.14 -0.96 8.91
CA LEU A 130 -0.73 -1.19 9.24
C LEU A 130 -0.13 -2.37 8.48
N GLU A 131 -0.85 -3.48 8.39
CA GLU A 131 -0.37 -4.69 7.70
C GLU A 131 -0.22 -4.47 6.20
N VAL A 132 -1.22 -3.86 5.56
CA VAL A 132 -1.15 -3.56 4.12
C VAL A 132 0.01 -2.62 3.80
N VAL A 133 0.26 -1.60 4.63
CA VAL A 133 1.45 -0.74 4.50
C VAL A 133 2.75 -1.53 4.69
N ALA A 134 2.82 -2.43 5.68
CA ALA A 134 4.00 -3.26 5.91
C ALA A 134 4.27 -4.22 4.74
N PHE A 135 3.24 -4.81 4.13
CA PHE A 135 3.38 -5.67 2.95
C PHE A 135 3.76 -4.86 1.70
N HIS A 136 3.25 -3.64 1.56
CA HIS A 136 3.59 -2.72 0.47
C HIS A 136 5.07 -2.30 0.51
N GLU A 137 5.55 -1.85 1.66
CA GLU A 137 6.92 -1.34 1.81
C GLU A 137 7.95 -2.46 2.01
N GLY A 138 7.55 -3.51 2.71
CA GLY A 138 8.41 -4.62 3.10
C GLY A 138 8.31 -5.82 2.14
N VAL A 139 8.08 -6.99 2.72
CA VAL A 139 7.92 -8.25 2.00
C VAL A 139 6.43 -8.56 1.95
N PRO A 140 5.83 -8.79 0.76
CA PRO A 140 6.47 -9.03 -0.53
C PRO A 140 6.65 -7.80 -1.45
N GLY A 141 6.36 -6.58 -0.99
CA GLY A 141 6.39 -5.37 -1.81
C GLY A 141 7.77 -4.81 -2.13
N HIS A 142 7.97 -3.52 -1.87
CA HIS A 142 9.13 -2.76 -2.33
C HIS A 142 10.46 -3.33 -1.88
N HIS A 143 10.57 -3.83 -0.64
CA HIS A 143 11.81 -4.44 -0.19
C HIS A 143 12.20 -5.62 -1.08
N LEU A 144 11.27 -6.54 -1.35
CA LEU A 144 11.55 -7.71 -2.16
C LEU A 144 11.93 -7.29 -3.59
N GLN A 145 11.11 -6.43 -4.21
CA GLN A 145 11.32 -5.94 -5.57
C GLN A 145 12.70 -5.28 -5.73
N LEU A 146 12.98 -4.30 -4.87
CA LEU A 146 14.13 -3.42 -5.03
C LEU A 146 15.42 -4.02 -4.48
N SER A 147 15.35 -4.93 -3.50
CA SER A 147 16.53 -5.68 -3.06
C SER A 147 16.90 -6.76 -4.07
N ARG A 148 15.92 -7.46 -4.66
CA ARG A 148 16.17 -8.50 -5.67
C ARG A 148 16.90 -7.94 -6.88
N ILE A 149 16.46 -6.80 -7.40
CA ILE A 149 17.12 -6.18 -8.56
C ILE A 149 18.57 -5.77 -8.26
N GLN A 150 18.93 -5.45 -7.01
CA GLN A 150 20.33 -5.16 -6.67
C GLN A 150 21.23 -6.40 -6.72
N MET A 151 20.67 -7.60 -6.58
CA MET A 151 21.40 -8.88 -6.62
C MET A 151 21.71 -9.35 -8.05
N LEU A 152 21.18 -8.67 -9.08
CA LEU A 152 21.36 -9.03 -10.49
C LEU A 152 22.56 -8.30 -11.10
N ASP A 153 23.76 -8.78 -10.80
CA ASP A 153 25.02 -8.12 -11.19
C ASP A 153 25.30 -8.12 -12.70
N ASP A 154 24.58 -8.93 -13.47
CA ASP A 154 24.60 -8.96 -14.92
C ASP A 154 23.82 -7.79 -15.56
N LEU A 155 23.02 -7.07 -14.78
CA LEU A 155 22.26 -5.92 -15.27
C LEU A 155 23.07 -4.61 -15.19
N PRO A 156 22.94 -3.73 -16.20
CA PRO A 156 23.54 -2.40 -16.17
C PRO A 156 23.14 -1.62 -14.91
N PRO A 157 24.05 -0.86 -14.27
CA PRO A 157 23.75 -0.10 -13.05
C PRO A 157 22.52 0.81 -13.17
N MET A 158 22.32 1.42 -14.34
CA MET A 158 21.13 2.25 -14.61
C MET A 158 19.82 1.45 -14.50
N GLN A 159 19.79 0.20 -14.97
CA GLN A 159 18.59 -0.65 -14.85
C GLN A 159 18.35 -1.08 -13.40
N ARG A 160 19.42 -1.27 -12.62
CA ARG A 160 19.33 -1.60 -11.20
C ARG A 160 18.86 -0.46 -10.32
N GLN A 161 19.11 0.79 -10.71
CA GLN A 161 18.75 1.97 -9.93
C GLN A 161 17.45 2.67 -10.38
N ARG A 162 17.08 2.54 -11.66
CA ARG A 162 15.90 3.24 -12.19
C ARG A 162 14.62 2.58 -11.70
N SER A 163 13.71 3.40 -11.17
CA SER A 163 12.35 2.99 -10.81
C SER A 163 11.32 3.82 -11.58
N LEU A 164 10.38 3.15 -12.24
CA LEU A 164 9.20 3.77 -12.85
C LEU A 164 8.03 3.61 -11.89
N ALA A 165 7.39 4.73 -11.52
CA ALA A 165 6.30 4.73 -10.53
C ALA A 165 5.19 3.73 -10.88
N VAL A 166 4.81 3.59 -12.14
CA VAL A 166 3.77 2.62 -12.56
C VAL A 166 4.18 1.18 -12.31
N PHE A 167 5.46 0.84 -12.44
CA PHE A 167 5.96 -0.50 -12.16
C PHE A 167 6.11 -0.71 -10.66
N SER A 168 6.78 0.21 -9.95
CA SER A 168 7.08 0.02 -8.53
C SER A 168 5.82 0.07 -7.68
N GLU A 169 4.98 1.07 -7.87
CA GLU A 169 3.72 1.20 -7.12
C GLU A 169 2.71 0.14 -7.54
N GLY A 170 2.74 -0.26 -8.81
CA GLY A 170 1.98 -1.40 -9.31
C GLY A 170 2.37 -2.70 -8.62
N TRP A 171 3.68 -2.95 -8.47
CA TRP A 171 4.19 -4.09 -7.71
C TRP A 171 3.81 -4.00 -6.24
N GLY A 172 3.93 -2.84 -5.60
CA GLY A 172 3.51 -2.62 -4.22
C GLY A 172 2.04 -3.02 -3.99
N LEU A 173 1.12 -2.49 -4.80
CA LEU A 173 -0.29 -2.87 -4.69
C LEU A 173 -0.60 -4.32 -5.10
N TYR A 174 0.16 -4.88 -6.04
CA TYR A 174 0.08 -6.30 -6.39
C TYR A 174 0.51 -7.17 -5.19
N ALA A 175 1.58 -6.78 -4.50
CA ALA A 175 2.09 -7.45 -3.32
C ALA A 175 1.13 -7.40 -2.13
N GLU A 176 0.33 -6.34 -1.98
CA GLU A 176 -0.75 -6.28 -0.98
C GLU A 176 -1.78 -7.40 -1.21
N GLN A 177 -2.20 -7.61 -2.46
CA GLN A 177 -3.11 -8.71 -2.79
C GLN A 177 -2.42 -10.07 -2.67
N LEU A 178 -1.15 -10.16 -3.06
CA LEU A 178 -0.37 -11.37 -2.90
C LEU A 178 -0.25 -11.78 -1.42
N ALA A 179 -0.17 -10.82 -0.49
CA ALA A 179 -0.17 -11.11 0.94
C ALA A 179 -1.46 -11.77 1.41
N GLU A 180 -2.60 -11.44 0.81
CA GLU A 180 -3.87 -12.15 1.02
C GLU A 180 -3.83 -13.57 0.43
N GLU A 181 -3.35 -13.74 -0.81
CA GLU A 181 -3.17 -15.05 -1.45
C GLU A 181 -2.20 -15.97 -0.67
N MET A 182 -1.25 -15.37 0.04
CA MET A 182 -0.27 -16.03 0.90
C MET A 182 -0.79 -16.31 2.32
N ASP A 183 -1.99 -15.84 2.67
CA ASP A 183 -2.61 -15.95 3.99
C ASP A 183 -1.77 -15.26 5.10
N LEU A 184 -1.30 -14.04 4.81
CA LEU A 184 -0.42 -13.27 5.73
C LEU A 184 -1.14 -12.26 6.61
N TYR A 185 -2.33 -11.80 6.23
CA TYR A 185 -3.10 -10.86 7.05
C TYR A 185 -3.55 -11.55 8.35
N SER A 186 -3.43 -10.86 9.49
CA SER A 186 -3.68 -11.47 10.81
C SER A 186 -5.16 -11.78 11.08
N GLY A 187 -6.07 -11.31 10.22
CA GLY A 187 -7.51 -11.50 10.35
C GLY A 187 -8.33 -10.46 9.59
N THR A 188 -9.64 -10.44 9.88
CA THR A 188 -10.62 -9.56 9.23
C THR A 188 -10.23 -8.09 9.31
N GLU A 189 -9.63 -7.66 10.42
CA GLU A 189 -9.21 -6.29 10.63
C GLU A 189 -8.11 -5.84 9.66
N GLY A 190 -7.10 -6.70 9.45
CA GLY A 190 -6.05 -6.46 8.46
C GLY A 190 -6.60 -6.42 7.03
N LEU A 191 -7.56 -7.31 6.72
CA LEU A 191 -8.26 -7.32 5.44
C LEU A 191 -9.11 -6.06 5.22
N ILE A 192 -9.81 -5.56 6.25
CA ILE A 192 -10.54 -4.28 6.18
C ILE A 192 -9.56 -3.13 5.88
N GLY A 193 -8.38 -3.15 6.51
CA GLY A 193 -7.29 -2.21 6.20
C GLY A 193 -6.85 -2.28 4.74
N ALA A 194 -6.63 -3.48 4.22
CA ALA A 194 -6.25 -3.71 2.82
C ALA A 194 -7.34 -3.23 1.84
N VAL A 195 -8.61 -3.56 2.10
CA VAL A 195 -9.75 -3.10 1.28
C VAL A 195 -9.86 -1.58 1.32
N THR A 196 -9.69 -0.97 2.49
CA THR A 196 -9.72 0.50 2.65
C THR A 196 -8.61 1.19 1.85
N ALA A 197 -7.38 0.64 1.90
CA ALA A 197 -6.27 1.13 1.09
C ALA A 197 -6.52 0.97 -0.42
N SER A 198 -7.09 -0.17 -0.83
CA SER A 198 -7.49 -0.44 -2.22
C SER A 198 -8.54 0.55 -2.72
N LEU A 199 -9.57 0.85 -1.90
CA LEU A 199 -10.59 1.87 -2.23
C LEU A 199 -9.97 3.25 -2.43
N HIS A 200 -9.03 3.65 -1.58
CA HIS A 200 -8.33 4.92 -1.75
C HIS A 200 -7.54 4.96 -3.07
N ARG A 201 -6.86 3.86 -3.41
CA ARG A 201 -6.09 3.75 -4.67
C ARG A 201 -6.98 3.68 -5.91
N ALA A 202 -8.21 3.17 -5.79
CA ALA A 202 -9.22 3.27 -6.84
C ALA A 202 -9.75 4.69 -6.99
N ALA A 203 -10.05 5.36 -5.88
CA ALA A 203 -10.52 6.75 -5.88
C ALA A 203 -9.49 7.72 -6.49
N ARG A 204 -8.19 7.42 -6.37
CA ARG A 204 -7.11 8.15 -7.07
C ARG A 204 -7.31 8.22 -8.57
N LEU A 205 -7.79 7.15 -9.22
CA LEU A 205 -8.05 7.15 -10.66
C LEU A 205 -9.13 8.16 -11.03
N VAL A 206 -10.22 8.18 -10.25
CA VAL A 206 -11.35 9.07 -10.49
C VAL A 206 -10.97 10.52 -10.22
N VAL A 207 -10.28 10.76 -9.11
CA VAL A 207 -9.97 12.13 -8.68
C VAL A 207 -8.89 12.77 -9.53
N ASP A 208 -7.82 12.06 -9.87
CA ASP A 208 -6.74 12.61 -10.70
C ASP A 208 -7.25 12.93 -12.12
N THR A 209 -8.00 12.02 -12.75
CA THR A 209 -8.65 12.30 -14.04
C THR A 209 -9.76 13.35 -13.92
N GLY A 210 -10.49 13.37 -12.81
CA GLY A 210 -11.48 14.40 -12.48
C GLY A 210 -10.86 15.79 -12.52
N LEU A 211 -9.78 15.98 -11.75
CA LEU A 211 -9.03 17.24 -11.66
C LEU A 211 -8.42 17.66 -13.01
N HIS A 212 -7.74 16.73 -13.70
CA HIS A 212 -6.84 17.08 -14.81
C HIS A 212 -7.46 16.94 -16.21
N GLN A 213 -8.58 16.22 -16.33
CA GLN A 213 -9.24 15.97 -17.62
C GLN A 213 -10.72 16.35 -17.61
N MET A 214 -11.42 16.18 -16.49
CA MET A 214 -12.88 16.43 -16.41
C MET A 214 -13.23 17.81 -15.84
N GLY A 215 -12.24 18.64 -15.50
CA GLY A 215 -12.44 19.99 -15.00
C GLY A 215 -13.02 20.08 -13.59
N TRP A 216 -12.83 19.06 -12.75
CA TRP A 216 -13.25 19.11 -11.35
C TRP A 216 -12.45 20.17 -10.59
N SER A 217 -13.16 20.94 -9.77
CA SER A 217 -12.55 21.78 -8.75
C SER A 217 -11.91 20.94 -7.65
N ARG A 218 -10.95 21.55 -6.93
CA ARG A 218 -10.38 20.97 -5.70
C ARG A 218 -11.46 20.49 -4.72
N GLU A 219 -12.54 21.25 -4.59
CA GLU A 219 -13.62 20.93 -3.66
C GLU A 219 -14.45 19.72 -4.09
N GLN A 220 -14.76 19.59 -5.39
CA GLN A 220 -15.42 18.40 -5.93
C GLN A 220 -14.55 17.15 -5.73
N ALA A 221 -13.25 17.26 -5.99
CA ALA A 221 -12.29 16.19 -5.76
C ALA A 221 -12.21 15.78 -4.28
N ARG A 222 -12.17 16.75 -3.36
CA ARG A 222 -12.18 16.52 -1.92
C ARG A 222 -13.46 15.82 -1.49
N GLN A 223 -14.61 16.34 -1.90
CA GLN A 223 -15.91 15.78 -1.54
C GLN A 223 -16.04 14.33 -2.02
N PHE A 224 -15.61 14.04 -3.26
CA PHE A 224 -15.60 12.68 -3.78
C PHE A 224 -14.78 11.72 -2.90
N LEU A 225 -13.56 12.11 -2.47
CA LEU A 225 -12.77 11.25 -1.59
C LEU A 225 -13.46 11.01 -0.24
N VAL A 226 -14.01 12.05 0.38
CA VAL A 226 -14.68 11.94 1.69
C VAL A 226 -15.89 11.02 1.61
N ASP A 227 -16.64 11.06 0.51
CA ASP A 227 -17.84 10.23 0.33
C ASP A 227 -17.54 8.74 0.08
N HIS A 228 -16.34 8.42 -0.43
CA HIS A 228 -16.03 7.06 -0.93
C HIS A 228 -14.89 6.35 -0.19
N VAL A 229 -14.05 7.09 0.54
CA VAL A 229 -12.85 6.53 1.16
C VAL A 229 -12.94 6.71 2.68
N PRO A 230 -13.01 5.63 3.48
CA PRO A 230 -13.15 5.71 4.94
C PRO A 230 -11.80 6.02 5.60
N MET A 231 -11.25 7.20 5.30
CA MET A 231 -10.00 7.72 5.86
C MET A 231 -10.20 9.14 6.41
N PRO A 232 -9.31 9.63 7.29
CA PRO A 232 -9.44 10.96 7.88
C PRO A 232 -9.49 12.08 6.81
N GLU A 233 -10.46 12.98 6.92
CA GLU A 233 -10.64 14.07 5.95
C GLU A 233 -9.39 14.94 5.78
N ALA A 234 -8.65 15.19 6.87
CA ALA A 234 -7.42 15.97 6.83
C ALA A 234 -6.34 15.32 5.95
N PHE A 235 -6.23 13.99 5.99
CA PHE A 235 -5.33 13.23 5.13
C PHE A 235 -5.80 13.30 3.67
N LEU A 236 -7.09 13.04 3.42
CA LEU A 236 -7.66 13.11 2.08
C LEU A 236 -7.50 14.50 1.45
N ALA A 237 -7.65 15.57 2.23
CA ALA A 237 -7.43 16.94 1.78
C ALA A 237 -5.98 17.18 1.35
N SER A 238 -4.98 16.72 2.10
CA SER A 238 -3.57 16.83 1.71
C SER A 238 -3.23 16.03 0.45
N GLU A 239 -3.90 14.89 0.25
CA GLU A 239 -3.72 14.08 -0.95
C GLU A 239 -4.25 14.80 -2.20
N ILE A 240 -5.36 15.53 -2.11
CA ILE A 240 -5.85 16.35 -3.24
C ILE A 240 -4.80 17.38 -3.67
N ASP A 241 -4.19 18.07 -2.72
CA ASP A 241 -3.16 19.08 -3.03
C ASP A 241 -1.97 18.42 -3.74
N ARG A 242 -1.58 17.21 -3.31
CA ARG A 242 -0.55 16.42 -3.99
C ARG A 242 -0.96 16.04 -5.42
N TYR A 243 -2.19 15.61 -5.65
CA TYR A 243 -2.68 15.25 -6.99
C TYR A 243 -2.68 16.44 -7.94
N ILE A 244 -3.01 17.65 -7.43
CA ILE A 244 -2.98 18.88 -8.23
C ILE A 244 -1.56 19.19 -8.72
N VAL A 245 -0.53 19.06 -7.86
CA VAL A 245 0.85 19.40 -8.21
C VAL A 245 1.60 18.29 -8.96
N MET A 246 1.10 17.05 -8.93
CA MET A 246 1.72 15.87 -9.55
C MET A 246 0.72 15.12 -10.45
N PRO A 247 0.28 15.72 -11.57
CA PRO A 247 -0.72 15.10 -12.44
C PRO A 247 -0.28 13.73 -12.94
N GLY A 248 -1.17 12.74 -12.85
CA GLY A 248 -0.95 11.39 -13.36
C GLY A 248 -0.12 10.47 -12.45
N GLN A 249 0.57 10.99 -11.43
CA GLN A 249 1.33 10.12 -10.50
C GLN A 249 0.40 9.22 -9.71
N ALA A 250 -0.76 9.73 -9.26
CA ALA A 250 -1.72 8.95 -8.48
C ALA A 250 -2.31 7.76 -9.26
N LEU A 251 -2.28 7.82 -10.60
CA LEU A 251 -2.75 6.76 -11.49
C LEU A 251 -1.82 5.54 -11.50
N SER A 252 -0.53 5.75 -11.20
CA SER A 252 0.52 4.74 -11.39
C SER A 252 0.28 3.47 -10.58
N TYR A 253 -0.27 3.62 -9.38
CA TYR A 253 -0.54 2.54 -8.43
C TYR A 253 -1.49 1.49 -9.00
N LEU A 254 -2.76 1.86 -9.20
CA LEU A 254 -3.79 0.88 -9.57
C LEU A 254 -3.68 0.46 -11.03
N ILE A 255 -3.23 1.34 -11.93
CA ILE A 255 -2.93 0.96 -13.32
C ILE A 255 -1.82 -0.08 -13.35
N GLY A 256 -0.72 0.14 -12.62
CA GLY A 256 0.38 -0.82 -12.55
C GLY A 256 -0.06 -2.19 -12.03
N LYS A 257 -0.82 -2.23 -10.92
CA LYS A 257 -1.39 -3.49 -10.40
C LYS A 257 -2.27 -4.19 -11.42
N ARG A 258 -3.17 -3.44 -12.08
CA ARG A 258 -4.10 -4.00 -13.06
C ARG A 258 -3.35 -4.63 -14.23
N GLU A 259 -2.31 -3.96 -14.74
CA GLU A 259 -1.47 -4.50 -15.81
C GLU A 259 -0.74 -5.78 -15.35
N LEU A 260 -0.16 -5.81 -14.15
CA LEU A 260 0.50 -7.00 -13.62
C LEU A 260 -0.47 -8.18 -13.45
N LEU A 261 -1.68 -7.94 -12.93
CA LEU A 261 -2.71 -8.97 -12.81
C LEU A 261 -3.15 -9.50 -14.17
N GLY A 262 -3.41 -8.60 -15.14
CA GLY A 262 -3.76 -9.01 -16.51
C GLY A 262 -2.66 -9.82 -17.19
N LEU A 263 -1.39 -9.49 -16.95
CA LEU A 263 -0.25 -10.28 -17.45
C LEU A 263 -0.12 -11.63 -16.75
N ARG A 264 -0.43 -11.72 -15.45
CA ARG A 264 -0.47 -12.98 -14.71
C ARG A 264 -1.57 -13.89 -15.26
N ASP A 265 -2.76 -13.36 -15.47
CA ASP A 265 -3.91 -14.09 -16.03
C ASP A 265 -3.61 -14.58 -17.46
N GLU A 266 -3.03 -13.72 -18.30
CA GLU A 266 -2.59 -14.10 -19.65
C GLU A 266 -1.54 -15.23 -19.60
N ALA A 267 -0.58 -15.16 -18.69
CA ALA A 267 0.44 -16.20 -18.51
C ALA A 267 -0.14 -17.52 -17.99
N ILE A 268 -1.10 -17.48 -17.04
CA ILE A 268 -1.81 -18.66 -16.56
C ILE A 268 -2.52 -19.36 -17.73
N GLY A 269 -3.24 -18.59 -18.55
CA GLY A 269 -3.95 -19.13 -19.71
C GLY A 269 -3.04 -19.76 -20.76
N ARG A 270 -1.86 -19.19 -20.99
CA ARG A 270 -0.88 -19.68 -21.98
C ARG A 270 -0.10 -20.90 -21.51
N LEU A 271 0.39 -20.88 -20.27
CA LEU A 271 1.27 -21.92 -19.72
C LEU A 271 0.49 -23.09 -19.09
N GLY A 272 -0.77 -22.88 -18.69
CA GLY A 272 -1.61 -23.92 -18.11
C GLY A 272 -0.92 -24.62 -16.93
N PRO A 273 -0.81 -25.97 -16.94
CA PRO A 273 -0.13 -26.72 -15.87
C PRO A 273 1.35 -26.38 -15.66
N SER A 274 2.02 -25.78 -16.65
CA SER A 274 3.42 -25.35 -16.53
C SER A 274 3.58 -23.98 -15.86
N PHE A 275 2.48 -23.26 -15.60
CA PHE A 275 2.53 -21.99 -14.90
C PHE A 275 2.98 -22.19 -13.45
N THR A 276 3.93 -21.37 -13.01
CA THR A 276 4.31 -21.27 -11.61
C THR A 276 4.40 -19.80 -11.19
N VAL A 277 3.93 -19.48 -9.99
CA VAL A 277 4.00 -18.11 -9.45
C VAL A 277 5.45 -17.62 -9.31
N PRO A 278 6.42 -18.43 -8.82
CA PRO A 278 7.83 -18.04 -8.80
C PRO A 278 8.38 -17.75 -10.19
N GLY A 279 8.02 -18.55 -11.21
CA GLY A 279 8.43 -18.32 -12.59
C GLY A 279 7.90 -17.01 -13.15
N PHE A 280 6.63 -16.68 -12.87
CA PHE A 280 6.05 -15.39 -13.24
C PHE A 280 6.74 -14.22 -12.54
N HIS A 281 6.97 -14.31 -11.22
CA HIS A 281 7.66 -13.26 -10.48
C HIS A 281 9.11 -13.06 -10.94
N ALA A 282 9.83 -14.13 -11.29
CA ALA A 282 11.15 -14.02 -11.94
C ALA A 282 11.05 -13.26 -13.27
N ALA A 283 10.09 -13.65 -14.12
CA ALA A 283 9.86 -13.00 -15.41
C ALA A 283 9.48 -11.52 -15.27
N VAL A 284 8.85 -11.10 -14.18
CA VAL A 284 8.54 -9.69 -13.90
C VAL A 284 9.74 -8.94 -13.30
N LEU A 285 10.40 -9.49 -12.28
CA LEU A 285 11.37 -8.76 -11.46
C LEU A 285 12.80 -8.77 -12.02
N ASP A 286 13.19 -9.80 -12.78
CA ASP A 286 14.59 -10.05 -13.15
C ASP A 286 15.09 -9.22 -14.34
N SER A 287 14.44 -8.09 -14.59
CA SER A 287 14.90 -7.08 -15.55
C SER A 287 14.72 -5.66 -15.04
N GLY A 288 14.46 -5.51 -13.74
CA GLY A 288 14.20 -4.25 -13.10
C GLY A 288 12.90 -3.60 -13.57
N SER A 289 12.81 -2.30 -13.36
CA SER A 289 11.61 -1.53 -13.67
C SER A 289 11.51 -1.24 -15.17
N LEU A 290 10.63 -1.97 -15.85
CA LEU A 290 10.34 -1.80 -17.28
C LEU A 290 9.06 -0.99 -17.51
N PRO A 291 8.97 -0.18 -18.59
CA PRO A 291 7.70 0.37 -19.02
C PRO A 291 6.68 -0.76 -19.25
N MET A 292 5.42 -0.56 -18.82
CA MET A 292 4.39 -1.62 -18.88
C MET A 292 4.26 -2.31 -20.26
N PRO A 293 4.30 -1.61 -21.41
CA PRO A 293 4.26 -2.28 -22.72
C PRO A 293 5.47 -3.18 -22.99
N VAL A 294 6.66 -2.79 -22.51
CA VAL A 294 7.89 -3.57 -22.66
C VAL A 294 7.83 -4.82 -21.76
N LEU A 295 7.36 -4.66 -20.52
CA LEU A 295 7.09 -5.77 -19.61
C LEU A 295 6.09 -6.75 -20.24
N ALA A 296 4.96 -6.25 -20.77
CA ALA A 296 3.95 -7.08 -21.41
C ALA A 296 4.52 -7.90 -22.57
N GLY A 297 5.32 -7.26 -23.44
CA GLY A 297 6.02 -7.96 -24.52
C GLY A 297 7.00 -9.03 -24.01
N LYS A 298 7.71 -8.77 -22.91
CA LYS A 298 8.61 -9.73 -22.26
C LYS A 298 7.83 -10.94 -21.71
N ILE A 299 6.76 -10.70 -20.94
CA ILE A 299 5.94 -11.77 -20.36
C ILE A 299 5.32 -12.65 -21.44
N ARG A 300 4.81 -12.06 -22.53
CA ARG A 300 4.26 -12.84 -23.66
C ARG A 300 5.28 -13.70 -24.38
N ARG A 301 6.52 -13.24 -24.52
CA ARG A 301 7.60 -14.06 -25.08
C ARG A 301 7.96 -15.21 -24.13
N TRP A 302 8.09 -14.92 -22.84
CA TRP A 302 8.36 -15.94 -21.83
C TRP A 302 7.27 -17.02 -21.78
N SER A 303 5.99 -16.63 -21.80
CA SER A 303 4.86 -17.57 -21.75
C SER A 303 4.51 -18.22 -23.10
N GLY A 304 5.13 -17.78 -24.20
CA GLY A 304 4.94 -18.32 -25.55
C GLY A 304 6.10 -19.17 -26.06
N SER A 305 7.19 -19.32 -25.30
CA SER A 305 8.36 -20.12 -25.68
C SER A 305 8.26 -21.60 -25.21
N GLY A 306 7.05 -22.08 -24.94
CA GLY A 306 6.76 -23.44 -24.45
C GLY A 306 6.20 -24.36 -25.53
#